data_AF-R1F1U5-F1
#
_entry.id   AF-R1F1U5-F1
#
_cell.length_a   1.000
_cell.length_b   1.000
_cell.length_c   1.000
_cell.angle_alpha   90.00
_cell.angle_beta   90.00
_cell.angle_gamma   90.00
#
_symmetry.space_group_name_H-M   'P 1'
#
loop_
_entity.id
_entity.type
_entity.pdbx_description
1 polymer ?
#
loop_
_entity_poly.entity_id
_entity_poly.type
_entity_poly.pdbx_seq_one_letter_code
_entity_poly.pdbx_strand_id
1 'polypeptide(L)'
;MHKAGTTTLAEAFFGTGRVHTASGACCRAVQRTRNLTVAAKSTPPMCGARELGWPKESHFFDWCLEHGRCEDYPLVFRSRPAGSNMEATPRMLSQPRAAEALAAVMPPSIRPAARFIILLREPTSRLFSWYNHQVRAGWVRSPFATYADNQLHEWRMRSTRTAFAALDPMPDIGRGLYAQSVLHWRRFWMRKALLLLNYHTAFSEMAAVSRAALEQFTGVRPGLFKRENSFRAKSSLPCAARDQLLRFYSPHNEDLYRMVRQDAFDGSSPEAEPPFGTLPPPACSEFVTNSTPTPTPPTQRQQNQQQCRPFCDSHSAAWRTLWGGGKCSWSTCEGCAHCLRETKVRPGLGPRRVANHVASVGTRVSVQMTKS
;
A
#
# COMPACT_ATOMS: atom_id res chain seq x y z
N MET A 1 2.60 -15.88 13.68
CA MET A 1 2.05 -14.76 12.90
C MET A 1 2.39 -13.51 13.70
N HIS A 2 2.91 -12.43 13.07
CA HIS A 2 3.13 -11.07 13.63
C HIS A 2 2.85 -10.02 12.51
N LYS A 3 1.84 -9.11 12.58
CA LYS A 3 1.12 -8.54 11.39
C LYS A 3 -0.27 -7.90 11.57
N ALA A 4 -0.39 -6.57 11.66
CA ALA A 4 -1.66 -5.83 11.47
C ALA A 4 -2.18 -5.90 10.02
N GLY A 5 -3.23 -6.67 9.75
CA GLY A 5 -3.89 -6.63 8.45
C GLY A 5 -5.14 -7.49 8.36
N THR A 6 -6.20 -6.92 7.79
CA THR A 6 -7.22 -7.67 7.04
C THR A 6 -6.47 -8.53 6.05
N THR A 7 -6.45 -9.84 6.25
CA THR A 7 -5.67 -10.75 5.40
C THR A 7 -6.64 -11.36 4.40
N THR A 8 -6.32 -11.20 3.11
CA THR A 8 -6.86 -12.06 2.06
C THR A 8 -5.87 -13.19 1.91
N LEU A 9 -6.36 -14.39 2.10
CA LEU A 9 -5.56 -15.60 1.97
C LEU A 9 -6.17 -16.38 0.82
N ALA A 10 -5.38 -16.57 -0.24
CA ALA A 10 -5.75 -17.38 -1.38
C ALA A 10 -5.10 -18.74 -1.21
N GLU A 11 -5.91 -19.79 -1.18
CA GLU A 11 -5.46 -21.17 -1.16
C GLU A 11 -5.89 -21.85 -2.45
N ALA A 12 -4.94 -22.47 -3.15
CA ALA A 12 -5.19 -23.21 -4.37
C ALA A 12 -4.89 -24.69 -4.12
N PHE A 13 -5.95 -25.51 -4.13
CA PHE A 13 -5.81 -26.97 -4.07
C PHE A 13 -5.47 -27.51 -5.46
N PHE A 14 -4.36 -28.24 -5.55
CA PHE A 14 -3.98 -28.97 -6.76
C PHE A 14 -4.36 -30.43 -6.56
N GLY A 15 -5.11 -31.00 -7.51
CA GLY A 15 -5.45 -32.42 -7.54
C GLY A 15 -4.22 -33.29 -7.82
N THR A 16 -4.28 -34.54 -7.37
CA THR A 16 -3.18 -35.51 -7.33
C THR A 16 -2.66 -35.88 -8.72
N GLY A 17 -1.39 -35.59 -8.98
CA GLY A 17 -0.61 -36.09 -10.12
C GLY A 17 0.85 -36.18 -9.71
N ARG A 18 1.49 -37.34 -9.98
CA ARG A 18 2.85 -37.69 -9.53
C ARG A 18 3.88 -36.62 -9.90
N VAL A 19 4.76 -36.33 -8.94
CA VAL A 19 5.85 -35.34 -9.03
C VAL A 19 7.10 -35.99 -9.61
N HIS A 20 7.60 -35.44 -10.73
CA HIS A 20 9.01 -35.56 -11.11
C HIS A 20 9.82 -34.48 -10.38
N THR A 21 10.95 -34.86 -9.79
CA THR A 21 11.90 -33.94 -9.17
C THR A 21 12.64 -33.14 -10.26
N ALA A 22 12.63 -31.81 -10.17
CA ALA A 22 13.46 -30.93 -11.00
C ALA A 22 14.21 -29.91 -10.14
N SER A 23 15.52 -29.88 -10.31
CA SER A 23 16.49 -29.07 -9.57
C SER A 23 16.72 -27.70 -10.21
N GLY A 24 16.98 -26.69 -9.37
CA GLY A 24 17.94 -25.57 -9.53
C GLY A 24 18.12 -24.78 -10.85
N ALA A 25 17.27 -24.89 -11.86
CA ALA A 25 17.54 -24.31 -13.20
C ALA A 25 16.96 -22.90 -13.44
N CYS A 26 15.92 -22.48 -12.71
CA CYS A 26 15.17 -21.25 -13.07
C CYS A 26 15.90 -19.93 -12.74
N CYS A 27 16.64 -19.85 -11.63
CA CYS A 27 17.41 -18.63 -11.31
C CYS A 27 18.52 -18.37 -12.33
N ARG A 28 19.15 -19.43 -12.86
CA ARG A 28 20.18 -19.30 -13.88
C ARG A 28 19.64 -18.90 -15.25
N ALA A 29 18.42 -19.31 -15.61
CA ALA A 29 17.81 -18.94 -16.89
C ALA A 29 17.43 -17.45 -16.95
N VAL A 30 16.86 -16.89 -15.87
CA VAL A 30 16.49 -15.45 -15.81
C VAL A 30 17.72 -14.55 -15.65
N GLN A 31 18.78 -15.02 -15.00
CA GLN A 31 20.06 -14.28 -14.92
C GLN A 31 20.83 -14.32 -16.25
N ARG A 32 20.80 -15.45 -16.98
CA ARG A 32 21.49 -15.61 -18.28
C ARG A 32 20.85 -14.84 -19.42
N THR A 33 19.52 -14.71 -19.47
CA THR A 33 18.85 -13.91 -20.51
C THR A 33 19.06 -12.41 -20.34
N ARG A 34 19.58 -11.94 -19.19
CA ARG A 34 19.70 -10.51 -18.88
C ARG A 34 21.11 -9.92 -19.02
N ASN A 35 22.15 -10.70 -19.34
CA ASN A 35 23.54 -10.21 -19.41
C ASN A 35 23.94 -9.29 -18.22
N LEU A 36 23.40 -9.58 -17.02
CA LEU A 36 23.65 -8.76 -15.84
C LEU A 36 24.99 -9.16 -15.22
N THR A 37 26.08 -8.59 -15.72
CA THR A 37 27.33 -8.49 -14.98
C THR A 37 27.13 -7.50 -13.84
N VAL A 38 27.17 -8.01 -12.61
CA VAL A 38 27.43 -7.33 -11.32
C VAL A 38 27.24 -5.80 -11.28
N ALA A 39 26.24 -5.34 -10.49
CA ALA A 39 26.15 -4.05 -9.76
C ALA A 39 24.79 -3.30 -9.81
N ALA A 40 23.67 -3.95 -10.16
CA ALA A 40 22.35 -3.32 -10.00
C ALA A 40 21.76 -3.58 -8.60
N LYS A 41 21.96 -2.63 -7.67
CA LYS A 41 21.38 -2.61 -6.31
C LYS A 41 19.86 -2.31 -6.25
N SER A 42 19.13 -2.32 -7.37
CA SER A 42 17.77 -1.74 -7.43
C SER A 42 16.66 -2.60 -8.03
N THR A 43 16.90 -3.85 -8.45
CA THR A 43 15.80 -4.77 -8.82
C THR A 43 15.49 -5.71 -7.66
N PRO A 44 14.27 -5.71 -7.07
CA PRO A 44 13.91 -6.70 -6.07
C PRO A 44 13.95 -8.09 -6.73
N PRO A 45 14.71 -9.04 -6.19
CA PRO A 45 14.68 -10.41 -6.71
C PRO A 45 13.27 -10.93 -6.50
N MET A 46 12.71 -11.69 -7.44
CA MET A 46 11.46 -12.42 -7.31
C MET A 46 11.73 -13.87 -7.71
N CYS A 47 11.64 -14.79 -6.74
CA CYS A 47 11.45 -16.25 -6.83
C CYS A 47 12.04 -16.94 -5.58
N GLY A 48 11.30 -17.85 -4.93
CA GLY A 48 11.81 -18.77 -3.91
C GLY A 48 11.46 -18.41 -2.46
N ALA A 49 10.19 -18.53 -2.07
CA ALA A 49 9.66 -18.02 -0.80
C ALA A 49 10.14 -18.74 0.49
N ARG A 50 11.11 -19.66 0.45
CA ARG A 50 11.64 -20.27 1.69
C ARG A 50 13.12 -20.58 1.71
N GLU A 51 13.73 -20.91 0.58
CA GLU A 51 15.20 -21.10 0.52
C GLU A 51 15.97 -19.75 0.53
N LEU A 52 15.26 -18.61 0.46
CA LEU A 52 15.87 -17.27 0.34
C LEU A 52 15.38 -16.24 1.39
N GLY A 53 14.72 -16.65 2.49
CA GLY A 53 14.40 -15.73 3.60
C GLY A 53 13.31 -14.68 3.32
N TRP A 54 12.34 -14.99 2.47
CA TRP A 54 11.29 -14.04 2.08
C TRP A 54 10.26 -13.73 3.18
N PRO A 55 9.67 -12.52 3.18
CA PRO A 55 8.58 -12.15 4.09
C PRO A 55 7.33 -13.02 3.88
N LYS A 56 6.49 -13.10 4.92
CA LYS A 56 5.20 -13.82 5.01
C LYS A 56 4.22 -13.57 3.83
N GLU A 57 4.39 -12.49 3.08
CA GLU A 57 3.44 -11.96 2.10
C GLU A 57 4.15 -11.83 0.75
N SER A 58 3.59 -12.41 -0.31
CA SER A 58 4.29 -12.47 -1.61
C SER A 58 4.32 -11.12 -2.31
N HIS A 59 3.26 -10.30 -2.11
CA HIS A 59 3.01 -9.09 -2.86
C HIS A 59 3.09 -9.29 -4.39
N PHE A 60 2.85 -10.51 -4.87
CA PHE A 60 3.04 -10.86 -6.28
C PHE A 60 2.18 -9.99 -7.19
N PHE A 61 0.90 -9.80 -6.85
CA PHE A 61 0.00 -8.97 -7.66
C PHE A 61 0.24 -7.48 -7.51
N ASP A 62 0.90 -7.01 -6.44
CA ASP A 62 1.36 -5.62 -6.38
C ASP A 62 2.40 -5.38 -7.48
N TRP A 63 3.38 -6.28 -7.56
CA TRP A 63 4.46 -6.17 -8.53
C TRP A 63 4.03 -6.50 -9.96
N CYS A 64 3.31 -7.60 -10.17
CA CYS A 64 3.03 -8.09 -11.52
C CYS A 64 2.09 -7.17 -12.29
N LEU A 65 1.13 -6.51 -11.61
CA LEU A 65 0.21 -5.56 -12.23
C LEU A 65 0.93 -4.30 -12.71
N GLU A 66 2.03 -3.92 -12.05
CA GLU A 66 2.88 -2.79 -12.44
C GLU A 66 3.85 -3.17 -13.57
N HIS A 67 4.28 -4.45 -13.64
CA HIS A 67 5.38 -4.89 -14.52
C HIS A 67 4.95 -5.84 -15.66
N GLY A 68 3.67 -6.21 -15.74
CA GLY A 68 3.11 -7.01 -16.84
C GLY A 68 3.55 -8.48 -16.90
N ARG A 69 3.85 -9.10 -15.75
CA ARG A 69 4.35 -10.49 -15.66
C ARG A 69 3.54 -11.37 -14.72
N CYS A 70 2.22 -11.30 -14.81
CA CYS A 70 1.37 -12.04 -13.89
C CYS A 70 1.35 -13.55 -14.16
N GLU A 71 1.68 -13.98 -15.38
CA GLU A 71 1.80 -15.38 -15.80
C GLU A 71 2.83 -16.18 -14.98
N ASP A 72 3.74 -15.51 -14.27
CA ASP A 72 4.69 -16.13 -13.36
C ASP A 72 4.09 -16.51 -12.00
N TYR A 73 2.81 -16.22 -11.73
CA TYR A 73 2.19 -16.50 -10.43
C TYR A 73 2.29 -17.98 -10.01
N PRO A 74 2.07 -18.97 -10.90
CA PRO A 74 2.23 -20.37 -10.54
C PRO A 74 3.65 -20.72 -10.06
N LEU A 75 4.66 -19.92 -10.44
CA LEU A 75 6.05 -20.15 -10.05
C LEU A 75 6.29 -19.86 -8.56
N VAL A 76 5.38 -19.12 -7.91
CA VAL A 76 5.40 -18.87 -6.45
C VAL A 76 5.25 -20.17 -5.65
N PHE A 77 4.60 -21.20 -6.21
CA PHE A 77 4.21 -22.43 -5.52
C PHE A 77 5.02 -23.68 -5.93
N ARG A 78 6.14 -23.51 -6.65
CA ARG A 78 6.96 -24.65 -7.08
C ARG A 78 7.46 -25.45 -5.87
N SER A 79 7.40 -26.78 -6.00
CA SER A 79 7.96 -27.77 -5.06
C SER A 79 7.15 -28.12 -3.81
N ARG A 80 5.83 -27.90 -3.79
CA ARG A 80 4.98 -28.31 -2.68
C ARG A 80 3.98 -29.41 -3.07
N PRO A 81 3.66 -30.34 -2.14
CA PRO A 81 2.60 -31.31 -2.34
C PRO A 81 1.29 -30.62 -2.75
N ALA A 82 0.54 -31.29 -3.61
CA ALA A 82 -0.79 -30.90 -4.00
C ALA A 82 -1.64 -30.67 -2.73
N GLY A 83 -2.29 -29.49 -2.62
CA GLY A 83 -3.09 -29.12 -1.44
C GLY A 83 -2.35 -28.43 -0.29
N SER A 84 -1.13 -27.92 -0.49
CA SER A 84 -0.35 -27.21 0.54
C SER A 84 0.10 -25.79 0.14
N ASN A 85 -0.57 -25.22 -0.86
CA ASN A 85 -0.22 -23.94 -1.48
C ASN A 85 -1.15 -22.83 -1.00
N MET A 86 -0.61 -22.02 -0.10
CA MET A 86 -1.30 -20.89 0.49
C MET A 86 -0.47 -19.62 0.29
N GLU A 87 -1.13 -18.54 -0.10
CA GLU A 87 -0.57 -17.21 -0.24
C GLU A 87 -1.43 -16.23 0.56
N ALA A 88 -0.78 -15.25 1.20
CA ALA A 88 -1.47 -14.27 2.02
C ALA A 88 -0.86 -12.89 1.77
N THR A 89 -1.48 -12.12 0.88
CA THR A 89 -1.17 -10.70 0.68
C THR A 89 -2.40 -9.85 1.04
N PRO A 90 -2.39 -9.15 2.19
CA PRO A 90 -3.48 -8.27 2.64
C PRO A 90 -3.98 -7.25 1.61
N ARG A 91 -3.10 -6.82 0.69
CA ARG A 91 -3.44 -5.83 -0.34
C ARG A 91 -4.33 -6.38 -1.45
N MET A 92 -4.35 -7.69 -1.69
CA MET A 92 -5.06 -8.29 -2.84
C MET A 92 -6.55 -7.95 -2.88
N LEU A 93 -7.28 -8.04 -1.76
CA LEU A 93 -8.73 -7.75 -1.76
C LEU A 93 -9.01 -6.31 -2.23
N SER A 94 -8.17 -5.37 -1.84
CA SER A 94 -8.31 -3.95 -2.18
C SER A 94 -7.68 -3.55 -3.51
N GLN A 95 -6.91 -4.44 -4.15
CA GLN A 95 -6.22 -4.15 -5.40
C GLN A 95 -7.21 -4.35 -6.57
N PRO A 96 -7.59 -3.30 -7.32
CA PRO A 96 -8.74 -3.39 -8.23
C PRO A 96 -8.57 -4.32 -9.43
N ARG A 97 -7.35 -4.79 -9.71
CA ARG A 97 -7.05 -5.73 -10.81
C ARG A 97 -6.56 -7.09 -10.32
N ALA A 98 -6.44 -7.31 -9.01
CA ALA A 98 -5.89 -8.56 -8.49
C ALA A 98 -6.81 -9.75 -8.74
N ALA A 99 -8.13 -9.59 -8.55
CA ALA A 99 -9.09 -10.67 -8.78
C ALA A 99 -9.09 -11.14 -10.25
N GLU A 100 -9.07 -10.18 -11.18
CA GLU A 100 -8.98 -10.40 -12.62
C GLU A 100 -7.66 -11.07 -13.00
N ALA A 101 -6.53 -10.48 -12.58
CA ALA A 101 -5.22 -11.01 -12.91
C ALA A 101 -5.02 -12.42 -12.35
N LEU A 102 -5.44 -12.66 -11.11
CA LEU A 102 -5.40 -14.00 -10.52
C LEU A 102 -6.26 -14.98 -11.30
N ALA A 103 -7.47 -14.58 -11.71
CA ALA A 103 -8.32 -15.43 -12.53
C ALA A 103 -7.64 -15.73 -13.86
N ALA A 104 -7.07 -14.75 -14.55
CA ALA A 104 -6.42 -14.91 -15.84
C ALA A 104 -5.23 -15.89 -15.80
N VAL A 105 -4.42 -15.87 -14.73
CA VAL A 105 -3.20 -16.67 -14.63
C VAL A 105 -3.41 -18.03 -13.97
N MET A 106 -4.55 -18.22 -13.29
CA MET A 106 -4.87 -19.49 -12.66
C MET A 106 -5.39 -20.50 -13.70
N PRO A 107 -4.79 -21.71 -13.79
CA PRO A 107 -5.24 -22.75 -14.72
C PRO A 107 -6.75 -23.05 -14.56
N PRO A 108 -7.51 -23.21 -15.67
CA PRO A 108 -8.93 -23.52 -15.61
C PRO A 108 -9.26 -24.78 -14.79
N SER A 109 -8.35 -25.77 -14.79
CA SER A 109 -8.52 -27.03 -14.05
C SER A 109 -8.52 -26.87 -12.53
N ILE A 110 -7.86 -25.85 -11.99
CA ILE A 110 -7.78 -25.63 -10.54
C ILE A 110 -8.65 -24.48 -10.06
N ARG A 111 -9.11 -23.61 -10.96
CA ARG A 111 -9.93 -22.45 -10.64
C ARG A 111 -11.17 -22.80 -9.79
N PRO A 112 -11.91 -23.90 -10.08
CA PRO A 112 -13.05 -24.32 -9.24
C PRO A 112 -12.65 -24.78 -7.82
N ALA A 113 -11.41 -25.23 -7.65
CA ALA A 113 -10.86 -25.69 -6.38
C ALA A 113 -10.21 -24.56 -5.56
N ALA A 114 -10.04 -23.36 -6.13
CA ALA A 114 -9.51 -22.21 -5.40
C ALA A 114 -10.45 -21.80 -4.26
N ARG A 115 -9.86 -21.40 -3.14
CA ARG A 115 -10.54 -20.95 -1.93
C ARG A 115 -9.92 -19.64 -1.47
N PHE A 116 -10.75 -18.68 -1.12
CA PHE A 116 -10.33 -17.37 -0.64
C PHE A 116 -10.89 -17.14 0.74
N ILE A 117 -10.01 -16.89 1.69
CA ILE A 117 -10.37 -16.53 3.05
C ILE A 117 -10.20 -15.01 3.17
N ILE A 118 -11.30 -14.33 3.45
CA ILE A 118 -11.38 -12.88 3.58
C ILE A 118 -11.66 -12.55 5.04
N LEU A 119 -10.62 -12.15 5.77
CA LEU A 119 -10.73 -11.81 7.19
C LEU A 119 -10.93 -10.30 7.38
N LEU A 120 -12.17 -9.88 7.68
CA LEU A 120 -12.59 -8.48 7.76
C LEU A 120 -12.54 -7.92 9.17
N ARG A 121 -11.80 -6.82 9.37
CA ARG A 121 -11.71 -6.07 10.62
C ARG A 121 -12.55 -4.80 10.55
N GLU A 122 -13.05 -4.29 11.67
CA GLU A 122 -13.69 -2.98 11.71
C GLU A 122 -12.80 -1.92 11.00
N PRO A 123 -13.34 -1.18 10.00
CA PRO A 123 -12.52 -0.42 9.06
C PRO A 123 -11.78 0.78 9.67
N THR A 124 -12.33 1.42 10.72
CA THR A 124 -11.65 2.48 11.48
C THR A 124 -10.42 1.93 12.20
N SER A 125 -10.59 0.81 12.90
CA SER A 125 -9.55 0.05 13.60
C SER A 125 -8.48 -0.42 12.64
N ARG A 126 -8.87 -0.85 11.45
CA ARG A 126 -7.97 -1.25 10.37
C ARG A 126 -7.14 -0.06 9.88
N LEU A 127 -7.78 1.06 9.52
CA LEU A 127 -7.08 2.26 9.05
C LEU A 127 -6.10 2.76 10.11
N PHE A 128 -6.50 2.78 11.37
CA PHE A 128 -5.65 3.15 12.49
C PHE A 128 -4.46 2.19 12.66
N SER A 129 -4.69 0.90 12.47
CA SER A 129 -3.64 -0.12 12.51
C SER A 129 -2.63 0.07 11.38
N TRP A 130 -3.10 0.44 10.19
CA TRP A 130 -2.26 0.76 9.04
C TRP A 130 -1.47 2.05 9.26
N TYR A 131 -2.10 3.11 9.78
CA TYR A 131 -1.41 4.33 10.20
C TYR A 131 -0.25 4.03 11.15
N ASN A 132 -0.47 3.25 12.21
CA ASN A 132 0.60 2.89 13.14
C ASN A 132 1.73 2.09 12.47
N HIS A 133 1.40 1.27 11.46
CA HIS A 133 2.41 0.61 10.63
C HIS A 133 3.26 1.63 9.85
N GLN A 134 2.63 2.62 9.23
CA GLN A 134 3.31 3.66 8.46
C GLN A 134 4.15 4.60 9.32
N VAL A 135 3.68 4.95 10.53
CA VAL A 135 4.45 5.71 11.52
C VAL A 135 5.72 4.95 11.90
N ARG A 136 5.62 3.64 12.18
CA ARG A 136 6.77 2.79 12.47
C ARG A 136 7.76 2.72 11.29
N ALA A 137 7.25 2.70 10.07
CA ALA A 137 8.07 2.72 8.87
C ALA A 137 8.70 4.10 8.57
N GLY A 138 8.33 5.14 9.34
CA GLY A 138 8.79 6.51 9.14
C GLY A 138 8.13 7.24 7.96
N TRP A 139 7.10 6.65 7.35
CA TRP A 139 6.38 7.20 6.19
C TRP A 139 5.38 8.29 6.59
N VAL A 140 4.81 8.18 7.79
CA VAL A 140 3.86 9.15 8.32
C VAL A 140 4.42 9.75 9.61
N ARG A 141 4.35 11.07 9.72
CA ARG A 141 4.77 11.83 10.92
C ARG A 141 3.67 12.69 11.51
N SER A 142 2.57 12.88 10.79
CA SER A 142 1.41 13.65 11.26
C SER A 142 0.63 12.85 12.31
N PRO A 143 -0.10 13.53 13.22
CA PRO A 143 -1.08 12.87 14.08
C PRO A 143 -2.14 12.10 13.28
N PHE A 144 -2.77 11.10 13.91
CA PHE A 144 -3.78 10.28 13.24
C PHE A 144 -4.99 11.09 12.75
N ALA A 145 -5.44 12.10 13.49
CA ALA A 145 -6.56 12.95 13.07
C ALA A 145 -6.28 13.62 11.71
N THR A 146 -5.13 14.28 11.57
CA THR A 146 -4.69 14.87 10.29
C THR A 146 -4.55 13.84 9.19
N TYR A 147 -4.01 12.66 9.51
CA TYR A 147 -3.91 11.56 8.55
C TYR A 147 -5.30 11.11 8.07
N ALA A 148 -6.26 10.91 8.98
CA ALA A 148 -7.63 10.50 8.66
C ALA A 148 -8.37 11.55 7.83
N ASP A 149 -8.26 12.84 8.18
CA ASP A 149 -8.83 13.94 7.42
C ASP A 149 -8.29 13.98 5.99
N ASN A 150 -6.97 13.82 5.81
CA ASN A 150 -6.35 13.74 4.50
C ASN A 150 -6.89 12.56 3.68
N GLN A 151 -7.07 11.39 4.30
CA GLN A 151 -7.65 10.22 3.61
C GLN A 151 -9.10 10.47 3.18
N LEU A 152 -9.92 11.10 4.02
CA LEU A 152 -11.30 11.47 3.69
C LEU A 152 -11.34 12.51 2.57
N HIS A 153 -10.44 13.50 2.60
CA HIS A 153 -10.32 14.50 1.55
C HIS A 153 -9.94 13.85 0.21
N GLU A 154 -8.88 13.04 0.18
CA GLU A 154 -8.46 12.29 -1.02
C GLU A 154 -9.59 11.42 -1.56
N TRP A 155 -10.32 10.73 -0.68
CA TRP A 155 -11.48 9.94 -1.10
C TRP A 155 -12.53 10.78 -1.81
N ARG A 156 -12.94 11.92 -1.23
CA ARG A 156 -13.96 12.82 -1.83
C ARG A 156 -13.50 13.37 -3.18
N MET A 157 -12.23 13.70 -3.31
CA MET A 157 -11.67 14.23 -4.56
C MET A 157 -11.66 13.20 -5.69
N ARG A 158 -11.53 11.91 -5.38
CA ARG A 158 -11.47 10.83 -6.38
C ARG A 158 -12.81 10.14 -6.62
N SER A 159 -13.64 9.97 -5.60
CA SER A 159 -14.88 9.19 -5.68
C SER A 159 -15.97 9.86 -6.54
N THR A 160 -15.88 11.17 -6.74
CA THR A 160 -16.82 11.93 -7.57
C THR A 160 -16.66 11.67 -9.08
N ARG A 161 -15.67 10.87 -9.50
CA ARG A 161 -15.29 10.76 -10.92
C ARG A 161 -15.08 9.35 -11.49
N THR A 162 -15.05 8.29 -10.68
CA THR A 162 -14.53 7.00 -11.17
C THR A 162 -15.11 5.76 -10.48
N ALA A 163 -15.35 4.69 -11.26
CA ALA A 163 -15.65 3.35 -10.75
C ALA A 163 -14.51 2.80 -9.86
N PHE A 164 -14.80 1.85 -8.95
CA PHE A 164 -13.82 1.21 -8.05
C PHE A 164 -12.52 0.77 -8.75
N ALA A 165 -12.63 0.27 -9.99
CA ALA A 165 -11.50 -0.16 -10.82
C ALA A 165 -10.53 0.98 -11.21
N ALA A 166 -11.03 2.22 -11.26
CA ALA A 166 -10.26 3.39 -11.66
C ALA A 166 -9.63 4.15 -10.48
N LEU A 167 -9.79 3.65 -9.25
CA LEU A 167 -9.17 4.25 -8.06
C LEU A 167 -7.74 3.75 -7.80
N ASP A 168 -7.01 3.19 -8.77
CA ASP A 168 -5.66 2.64 -8.53
C ASP A 168 -4.55 3.73 -8.57
N PRO A 169 -3.72 3.92 -7.51
CA PRO A 169 -3.77 3.24 -6.21
C PRO A 169 -4.84 3.83 -5.29
N MET A 170 -5.58 2.93 -4.63
CA MET A 170 -6.71 3.31 -3.78
C MET A 170 -6.21 3.96 -2.49
N PRO A 171 -6.79 5.13 -2.09
CA PRO A 171 -6.53 5.69 -0.76
C PRO A 171 -6.73 4.64 0.33
N ASP A 172 -5.96 4.71 1.41
CA ASP A 172 -5.95 3.67 2.44
C ASP A 172 -7.30 3.50 3.13
N ILE A 173 -8.10 4.57 3.18
CA ILE A 173 -9.49 4.56 3.64
C ILE A 173 -10.41 3.75 2.70
N GLY A 174 -10.19 3.80 1.39
CA GLY A 174 -10.98 3.04 0.41
C GLY A 174 -10.84 1.53 0.59
N ARG A 175 -9.70 1.08 1.13
CA ARG A 175 -9.48 -0.34 1.43
C ARG A 175 -10.36 -0.88 2.58
N GLY A 176 -11.09 -0.02 3.29
CA GLY A 176 -12.13 -0.39 4.26
C GLY A 176 -13.52 -0.60 3.64
N LEU A 177 -13.69 -0.38 2.34
CA LEU A 177 -14.96 -0.51 1.62
C LEU A 177 -15.18 -1.96 1.16
N TYR A 178 -15.46 -2.82 2.13
CA TYR A 178 -15.43 -4.27 1.92
C TYR A 178 -16.50 -4.78 0.96
N ALA A 179 -17.73 -4.25 1.01
CA ALA A 179 -18.80 -4.66 0.09
C ALA A 179 -18.37 -4.48 -1.37
N GLN A 180 -17.79 -3.33 -1.71
CA GLN A 180 -17.30 -3.03 -3.06
C GLN A 180 -16.18 -3.99 -3.47
N SER A 181 -15.23 -4.25 -2.57
CA SER A 181 -14.12 -5.16 -2.83
C SER A 181 -14.63 -6.60 -3.07
N VAL A 182 -15.55 -7.09 -2.24
CA VAL A 182 -16.12 -8.44 -2.38
C VAL A 182 -16.96 -8.56 -3.66
N LEU A 183 -17.81 -7.57 -3.96
CA LEU A 183 -18.58 -7.53 -5.21
C LEU A 183 -17.67 -7.52 -6.44
N HIS A 184 -16.55 -6.80 -6.38
CA HIS A 184 -15.57 -6.82 -7.45
C HIS A 184 -14.97 -8.24 -7.63
N TRP A 185 -14.56 -8.89 -6.55
CA TRP A 185 -14.05 -10.26 -6.59
C TRP A 185 -15.07 -11.27 -7.14
N ARG A 186 -16.37 -11.09 -6.82
CA ARG A 186 -17.47 -11.92 -7.33
C ARG A 186 -17.64 -11.88 -8.85
N ARG A 187 -17.06 -10.89 -9.55
CA ARG A 187 -17.06 -10.83 -11.02
C ARG A 187 -16.18 -11.92 -11.65
N PHE A 188 -15.20 -12.42 -10.91
CA PHE A 188 -14.20 -13.38 -11.41
C PHE A 188 -14.23 -14.71 -10.66
N TRP A 189 -14.76 -14.71 -9.43
CA TRP A 189 -14.78 -15.87 -8.54
C TRP A 189 -16.18 -16.13 -8.02
N MET A 190 -16.57 -17.40 -7.93
CA MET A 190 -17.85 -17.77 -7.36
C MET A 190 -17.93 -17.35 -5.89
N ARG A 191 -19.10 -16.91 -5.42
CA ARG A 191 -19.31 -16.54 -4.01
C ARG A 191 -19.01 -17.71 -3.06
N LYS A 192 -19.32 -18.94 -3.46
CA LYS A 192 -18.97 -20.18 -2.72
C LYS A 192 -17.46 -20.43 -2.58
N ALA A 193 -16.61 -19.74 -3.33
CA ALA A 193 -15.16 -19.79 -3.18
C ALA A 193 -14.60 -18.70 -2.25
N LEU A 194 -15.44 -17.79 -1.74
CA LEU A 194 -15.05 -16.69 -0.87
C LEU A 194 -15.63 -16.93 0.53
N LEU A 195 -14.80 -17.28 1.52
CA LEU A 195 -15.19 -17.37 2.93
C LEU A 195 -14.91 -16.04 3.62
N LEU A 196 -15.97 -15.37 4.10
CA LEU A 196 -15.88 -14.12 4.83
C LEU A 196 -15.89 -14.39 6.33
N LEU A 197 -14.85 -13.94 7.02
CA LEU A 197 -14.74 -14.06 8.48
C LEU A 197 -14.71 -12.68 9.12
N ASN A 198 -15.46 -12.52 10.21
CA ASN A 198 -15.39 -11.36 11.07
C ASN A 198 -14.16 -11.48 11.99
N TYR A 199 -13.22 -10.54 11.89
CA TYR A 199 -12.00 -10.52 12.69
C TYR A 199 -12.30 -10.49 14.20
N HIS A 200 -13.36 -9.79 14.63
CA HIS A 200 -13.69 -9.75 16.05
C HIS A 200 -14.03 -11.15 16.56
N THR A 201 -14.93 -11.85 15.87
CA THR A 201 -15.33 -13.24 16.17
C THR A 201 -14.17 -14.21 16.07
N ALA A 202 -13.33 -14.07 15.04
CA ALA A 202 -12.19 -14.96 14.82
C ALA A 202 -11.15 -14.91 15.94
N PHE A 203 -11.03 -13.80 16.66
CA PHE A 203 -10.04 -13.63 17.74
C PHE A 203 -10.67 -13.39 19.13
N SER A 204 -11.96 -13.68 19.29
CA SER A 204 -12.67 -13.65 20.56
C SER A 204 -12.87 -15.06 21.12
N GLU A 205 -13.71 -15.20 22.14
CA GLU A 205 -14.17 -16.50 22.68
C GLU A 205 -14.84 -17.37 21.60
N MET A 206 -15.33 -16.76 20.52
CA MET A 206 -15.91 -17.45 19.37
C MET A 206 -14.87 -17.91 18.33
N ALA A 207 -13.57 -17.86 18.65
CA ALA A 207 -12.50 -18.31 17.75
C ALA A 207 -12.69 -19.76 17.30
N ALA A 208 -13.28 -20.62 18.13
CA ALA A 208 -13.59 -22.01 17.79
C ALA A 208 -14.51 -22.12 16.55
N VAL A 209 -15.52 -21.25 16.45
CA VAL A 209 -16.47 -21.22 15.32
C VAL A 209 -15.75 -20.86 14.03
N SER A 210 -14.92 -19.81 14.05
CA SER A 210 -14.15 -19.40 12.87
C SER A 210 -13.11 -20.45 12.46
N ARG A 211 -12.56 -21.22 13.41
CA ARG A 211 -11.64 -22.32 13.12
C ARG A 211 -12.35 -23.52 12.49
N ALA A 212 -13.51 -23.89 13.01
CA ALA A 212 -14.33 -24.95 12.42
C ALA A 212 -14.75 -24.60 10.99
N ALA A 213 -15.18 -23.35 10.76
CA ALA A 213 -15.50 -22.82 9.44
C ALA A 213 -14.32 -22.94 8.46
N LEU A 214 -13.11 -22.56 8.89
CA LEU A 214 -11.90 -22.72 8.07
C LEU A 214 -11.59 -24.18 7.76
N GLU A 215 -11.65 -25.06 8.76
CA GLU A 215 -11.37 -26.50 8.59
C GLU A 215 -12.36 -27.12 7.61
N GLN A 216 -13.66 -26.81 7.72
CA GLN A 216 -14.67 -27.29 6.79
C GLN A 216 -14.50 -26.70 5.38
N PHE A 217 -14.17 -25.42 5.28
CA PHE A 217 -14.04 -24.72 4.00
C PHE A 217 -12.80 -25.14 3.19
N THR A 218 -11.69 -25.37 3.89
CA THR A 218 -10.39 -25.69 3.29
C THR A 218 -10.04 -27.18 3.34
N GLY A 219 -10.68 -27.95 4.23
CA GLY A 219 -10.23 -29.30 4.58
C GLY A 219 -8.95 -29.32 5.42
N VAL A 220 -8.43 -28.16 5.85
CA VAL A 220 -7.19 -28.03 6.60
C VAL A 220 -7.49 -27.56 8.02
N ARG A 221 -7.08 -28.35 9.02
CA ARG A 221 -7.22 -27.98 10.43
C ARG A 221 -6.37 -26.75 10.77
N PRO A 222 -6.97 -25.59 11.10
CA PRO A 222 -6.20 -24.41 11.44
C PRO A 222 -5.58 -24.55 12.84
N GLY A 223 -4.36 -24.03 12.99
CA GLY A 223 -3.73 -23.86 14.30
C GLY A 223 -4.47 -22.84 15.17
N LEU A 224 -3.97 -22.63 16.40
CA LEU A 224 -4.51 -21.60 17.28
C LEU A 224 -4.27 -20.21 16.70
N PHE A 225 -5.34 -19.41 16.62
CA PHE A 225 -5.22 -18.01 16.30
C PHE A 225 -4.52 -17.28 17.44
N LYS A 226 -3.32 -16.78 17.18
CA LYS A 226 -2.64 -15.89 18.12
C LYS A 226 -3.20 -14.50 17.90
N ARG A 227 -3.82 -13.92 18.93
CA ARG A 227 -4.20 -12.51 18.93
C ARG A 227 -2.94 -11.69 19.01
N GLU A 228 -2.81 -10.76 18.10
CA GLU A 228 -1.48 -10.34 17.70
C GLU A 228 -1.56 -8.88 17.22
N ASN A 229 -0.44 -8.15 17.37
CA ASN A 229 -0.32 -6.68 17.55
C ASN A 229 -0.25 -6.19 19.01
N SER A 230 0.59 -6.79 19.86
CA SER A 230 1.00 -6.25 21.16
C SER A 230 2.15 -5.22 21.04
N PHE A 231 2.06 -4.29 20.08
CA PHE A 231 3.02 -3.18 20.07
C PHE A 231 2.72 -2.25 21.25
N ARG A 232 3.76 -1.96 22.07
CA ARG A 232 3.65 -1.26 23.36
C ARG A 232 3.41 0.24 23.24
N ALA A 233 3.76 0.88 22.13
CA ALA A 233 3.57 2.31 21.91
C ALA A 233 2.58 2.57 20.77
N LYS A 234 1.34 2.12 20.91
CA LYS A 234 0.28 2.55 19.99
C LYS A 234 -0.07 4.00 20.33
N SER A 235 -0.16 4.84 19.31
CA SER A 235 -0.90 6.09 19.46
C SER A 235 -2.31 5.78 20.00
N SER A 236 -2.91 6.71 20.73
CA SER A 236 -4.31 6.60 21.08
C SER A 236 -5.17 7.06 19.90
N LEU A 237 -6.34 6.44 19.72
CA LEU A 237 -7.29 6.82 18.68
C LEU A 237 -8.13 8.01 19.22
N PRO A 238 -8.02 9.23 18.66
CA PRO A 238 -8.84 10.37 19.09
C PRO A 238 -10.33 10.10 18.83
N CYS A 239 -11.20 10.42 19.79
CA CYS A 239 -12.65 10.20 19.65
C CYS A 239 -13.26 10.95 18.47
N ALA A 240 -12.89 12.21 18.25
CA ALA A 240 -13.37 12.99 17.09
C ALA A 240 -13.04 12.32 15.74
N ALA A 241 -11.80 11.85 15.57
CA ALA A 241 -11.38 11.15 14.35
C ALA A 241 -12.07 9.79 14.21
N ARG A 242 -12.25 9.05 15.32
CA ARG A 242 -13.05 7.80 15.33
C ARG A 242 -14.46 8.08 14.83
N ASP A 243 -15.17 9.05 15.39
CA ASP A 243 -16.58 9.30 15.12
C ASP A 243 -16.80 9.77 13.68
N GLN A 244 -15.87 10.57 13.15
CA GLN A 244 -15.87 10.97 11.75
C GLN A 244 -15.71 9.77 10.81
N LEU A 245 -14.79 8.84 11.12
CA LEU A 245 -14.59 7.62 10.34
C LEU A 245 -15.76 6.65 10.48
N LEU A 246 -16.36 6.51 11.66
CA LEU A 246 -17.56 5.70 11.86
C LEU A 246 -18.73 6.23 11.02
N ARG A 247 -18.96 7.55 11.01
CA ARG A 247 -19.97 8.17 10.13
C ARG A 247 -19.69 7.89 8.65
N PHE A 248 -18.43 7.98 8.22
CA PHE A 248 -18.03 7.68 6.86
C PHE A 248 -18.29 6.21 6.48
N TYR A 249 -17.89 5.26 7.33
CA TYR A 249 -18.00 3.84 7.02
C TYR A 249 -19.39 3.24 7.28
N SER A 250 -20.26 3.88 8.07
CA SER A 250 -21.58 3.34 8.41
C SER A 250 -22.37 2.85 7.20
N PRO A 251 -22.64 3.68 6.16
CA PRO A 251 -23.41 3.21 5.00
C PRO A 251 -22.72 2.05 4.27
N HIS A 252 -21.38 2.06 4.21
CA HIS A 252 -20.61 1.00 3.54
C HIS A 252 -20.59 -0.32 4.33
N ASN A 253 -20.64 -0.24 5.66
CA ASN A 253 -20.79 -1.40 6.52
C ASN A 253 -22.20 -1.98 6.40
N GLU A 254 -23.23 -1.13 6.31
CA GLU A 254 -24.61 -1.58 6.05
C GLU A 254 -24.72 -2.32 4.72
N ASP A 255 -24.07 -1.84 3.66
CA ASP A 255 -23.99 -2.54 2.38
C ASP A 255 -23.33 -3.92 2.51
N LEU A 256 -22.23 -4.02 3.28
CA LEU A 256 -21.58 -5.31 3.57
C LEU A 256 -22.55 -6.25 4.29
N TYR A 257 -23.20 -5.78 5.35
CA TYR A 257 -24.10 -6.62 6.14
C TYR A 257 -25.31 -7.08 5.33
N ARG A 258 -25.87 -6.18 4.50
CA ARG A 258 -26.97 -6.51 3.59
C ARG A 258 -26.53 -7.58 2.59
N MET A 259 -25.38 -7.38 1.94
CA MET A 259 -24.82 -8.34 0.98
C MET A 259 -24.58 -9.71 1.62
N VAL A 260 -23.96 -9.78 2.80
CA VAL A 260 -23.66 -11.07 3.44
C VAL A 260 -24.92 -11.79 3.91
N ARG A 261 -25.93 -11.07 4.43
CA ARG A 261 -27.23 -11.67 4.76
C ARG A 261 -27.95 -12.20 3.53
N GLN A 262 -27.94 -11.43 2.44
CA GLN A 262 -28.53 -11.86 1.18
C GLN A 262 -27.81 -13.10 0.64
N ASP A 263 -26.47 -13.11 0.66
CA ASP A 263 -25.69 -14.25 0.17
C ASP A 263 -26.01 -15.54 0.94
N ALA A 264 -26.22 -15.44 2.25
CA ALA A 264 -26.63 -16.55 3.11
C ALA A 264 -28.07 -16.99 2.84
N PHE A 265 -29.00 -16.03 2.69
CA PHE A 265 -30.40 -16.30 2.36
C PHE A 265 -30.54 -17.03 1.01
N ASP A 266 -29.78 -16.60 0.00
CA ASP A 266 -29.80 -17.21 -1.34
C ASP A 266 -28.99 -18.52 -1.43
N GLY A 267 -28.34 -18.95 -0.35
CA GLY A 267 -27.45 -20.14 -0.36
C GLY A 267 -26.23 -20.00 -1.26
N SER A 268 -25.81 -18.77 -1.54
CA SER A 268 -24.66 -18.46 -2.41
C SER A 268 -23.34 -18.37 -1.66
N SER A 269 -23.36 -18.14 -0.34
CA SER A 269 -22.19 -18.24 0.54
C SER A 269 -21.71 -19.69 0.70
N PRO A 270 -20.44 -19.92 1.11
CA PRO A 270 -20.00 -21.23 1.54
C PRO A 270 -20.87 -21.74 2.71
N GLU A 271 -21.16 -23.04 2.73
CA GLU A 271 -21.93 -23.70 3.81
C GLU A 271 -21.24 -23.54 5.17
N ALA A 272 -19.91 -23.54 5.18
CA ALA A 272 -19.09 -23.36 6.36
C ALA A 272 -19.04 -21.90 6.87
N GLU A 273 -19.61 -20.93 6.15
CA GLU A 273 -19.49 -19.52 6.52
C GLU A 273 -20.34 -19.21 7.75
N PRO A 274 -19.73 -18.77 8.87
CA PRO A 274 -20.47 -18.50 10.09
C PRO A 274 -21.29 -17.20 9.95
N PRO A 275 -22.33 -17.00 10.78
CA PRO A 275 -23.02 -15.73 10.85
C PRO A 275 -22.03 -14.57 11.07
N PHE A 276 -22.03 -13.62 10.14
CA PHE A 276 -21.00 -12.58 10.12
C PHE A 276 -21.12 -11.56 11.27
N GLY A 277 -22.35 -11.27 11.72
CA GLY A 277 -22.63 -10.29 12.76
C GLY A 277 -22.29 -8.85 12.35
N THR A 278 -21.97 -8.01 13.33
CA THR A 278 -21.54 -6.62 13.12
C THR A 278 -20.06 -6.44 13.47
N LEU A 279 -19.44 -5.38 12.91
CA LEU A 279 -18.09 -4.95 13.25
C LEU A 279 -18.18 -3.92 14.39
N PRO A 280 -17.80 -4.26 15.64
CA PRO A 280 -17.99 -3.37 16.78
C PRO A 280 -17.04 -2.16 16.67
N PRO A 281 -17.51 -0.93 17.00
CA PRO A 281 -16.69 0.26 16.93
C PRO A 281 -15.49 0.18 17.88
N PRO A 282 -14.33 0.77 17.52
CA PRO A 282 -13.17 0.75 18.39
C PRO A 282 -13.34 1.69 19.58
N ALA A 283 -12.68 1.35 20.69
CA ALA A 283 -12.46 2.29 21.79
C ALA A 283 -11.64 3.50 21.30
N CYS A 284 -11.92 4.67 21.88
CA CYS A 284 -11.16 5.90 21.68
C CYS A 284 -10.77 6.49 23.04
N SER A 285 -9.87 7.47 23.00
CA SER A 285 -9.57 8.33 24.14
C SER A 285 -9.88 9.77 23.77
N GLU A 286 -10.55 10.50 24.65
CA GLU A 286 -10.59 11.95 24.58
C GLU A 286 -9.16 12.47 24.68
N PHE A 287 -8.78 13.37 23.75
CA PHE A 287 -7.53 14.09 23.93
C PHE A 287 -7.75 15.03 25.11
N VAL A 288 -7.18 14.68 26.26
CA VAL A 288 -7.14 15.60 27.39
C VAL A 288 -6.20 16.73 26.97
N THR A 289 -6.76 17.87 26.56
CA THR A 289 -6.00 19.08 26.23
C THR A 289 -5.36 19.74 27.46
N ASN A 290 -5.21 19.02 28.57
CA ASN A 290 -4.58 19.51 29.81
C ASN A 290 -3.07 19.48 29.68
N SER A 291 -2.55 20.23 28.73
CA SER A 291 -1.24 20.88 28.77
C SER A 291 -1.11 21.61 27.45
N THR A 292 -1.25 22.93 27.49
CA THR A 292 -0.53 23.78 26.56
C THR A 292 0.90 23.23 26.51
N PRO A 293 1.38 22.66 25.40
CA PRO A 293 2.70 22.11 25.36
C PRO A 293 3.65 23.26 25.66
N THR A 294 4.32 23.22 26.82
CA THR A 294 5.42 24.12 27.12
C THR A 294 6.34 24.04 25.90
N PRO A 295 6.62 25.16 25.20
CA PRO A 295 7.33 25.12 23.93
C PRO A 295 8.63 24.37 24.15
N THR A 296 8.72 23.17 23.59
CA THR A 296 9.93 22.37 23.69
C THR A 296 10.99 23.15 22.92
N PRO A 297 12.15 23.46 23.51
CA PRO A 297 13.19 24.21 22.82
C PRO A 297 13.48 23.55 21.47
N PRO A 298 13.58 24.32 20.38
CA PRO A 298 13.72 23.77 19.05
C PRO A 298 14.96 22.89 19.01
N THR A 299 14.80 21.68 18.47
CA THR A 299 15.91 20.76 18.26
C THR A 299 17.01 21.44 17.43
N GLN A 300 18.28 21.07 17.60
CA GLN A 300 19.40 21.61 16.81
C GLN A 300 19.10 21.58 15.31
N ARG A 301 18.38 20.55 14.84
CA ARG A 301 17.95 20.41 13.45
C ARG A 301 16.94 21.49 13.03
N GLN A 302 16.00 21.86 13.89
CA GLN A 302 15.04 22.93 13.65
C GLN A 302 15.69 24.32 13.68
N GLN A 303 16.65 24.52 14.58
CA GLN A 303 17.46 25.75 14.61
C GLN A 303 18.27 25.90 13.32
N ASN A 304 18.94 24.81 12.89
CA ASN A 304 19.66 24.80 11.62
C ASN A 304 18.73 25.04 10.41
N GLN A 305 17.49 24.53 10.45
CA GLN A 305 16.49 24.80 9.41
C GLN A 305 16.07 26.27 9.36
N GLN A 306 15.84 26.90 10.51
CA GLN A 306 15.50 28.32 10.57
C GLN A 306 16.65 29.20 10.08
N GLN A 307 17.90 28.82 10.37
CA GLN A 307 19.09 29.54 9.91
C GLN A 307 19.36 29.38 8.40
N CYS A 308 19.19 28.19 7.82
CA CYS A 308 19.54 27.94 6.41
C CYS A 308 18.41 28.32 5.42
N ARG A 309 17.19 28.61 5.89
CA ARG A 309 16.01 28.93 5.05
C ARG A 309 16.15 30.22 4.23
N PRO A 310 16.57 31.38 4.79
CA PRO A 310 16.76 32.60 4.00
C PRO A 310 17.82 32.45 2.90
N PHE A 311 18.84 31.61 3.13
CA PHE A 311 19.89 31.34 2.16
C PHE A 311 19.37 30.52 0.97
N CYS A 312 18.58 29.47 1.23
CA CYS A 312 17.97 28.67 0.18
C CYS A 312 16.96 29.49 -0.64
N ASP A 313 16.17 30.33 0.02
CA ASP A 313 15.15 31.15 -0.63
C ASP A 313 15.80 32.19 -1.57
N SER A 314 16.90 32.84 -1.13
CA SER A 314 17.63 33.85 -1.92
C SER A 314 18.43 33.29 -3.12
N HIS A 315 18.92 32.05 -3.06
CA HIS A 315 19.78 31.46 -4.10
C HIS A 315 19.04 30.52 -5.07
N SER A 316 17.77 30.21 -4.80
CA SER A 316 16.95 29.35 -5.65
C SER A 316 16.76 29.88 -7.08
N ALA A 317 16.83 31.21 -7.29
CA ALA A 317 16.74 31.83 -8.60
C ALA A 317 18.04 31.66 -9.41
N ALA A 318 19.21 31.92 -8.80
CA ALA A 318 20.51 31.78 -9.45
C ALA A 318 20.81 30.33 -9.85
N TRP A 319 20.42 29.37 -9.01
CA TRP A 319 20.64 27.94 -9.24
C TRP A 319 19.92 27.39 -10.48
N ARG A 320 18.70 27.87 -10.79
CA ARG A 320 17.95 27.44 -11.98
C ARG A 320 18.66 27.82 -13.29
N THR A 321 19.35 28.96 -13.29
CA THR A 321 20.04 29.51 -14.45
C THR A 321 21.36 28.79 -14.76
N LEU A 322 22.07 28.31 -13.73
CA LEU A 322 23.41 27.75 -13.89
C LEU A 322 23.42 26.23 -14.16
N TRP A 323 22.41 25.48 -13.70
CA TRP A 323 22.49 24.01 -13.67
C TRP A 323 21.26 23.26 -14.23
N GLY A 324 20.55 23.86 -15.19
CA GLY A 324 19.63 23.08 -16.05
C GLY A 324 18.43 22.44 -15.34
N GLY A 325 17.65 23.24 -14.59
CA GLY A 325 16.25 22.90 -14.30
C GLY A 325 15.97 21.96 -13.11
N GLY A 326 16.97 21.57 -12.32
CA GLY A 326 16.74 20.89 -11.04
C GLY A 326 16.13 21.84 -10.00
N LYS A 327 14.95 21.51 -9.43
CA LYS A 327 14.45 22.22 -8.25
C LYS A 327 15.38 21.91 -7.07
N CYS A 328 15.98 22.94 -6.47
CA CYS A 328 16.62 22.81 -5.17
C CYS A 328 15.53 22.39 -4.16
N SER A 329 15.47 21.10 -3.83
CA SER A 329 14.57 20.59 -2.80
C SER A 329 15.38 20.30 -1.54
N TRP A 330 14.73 20.41 -0.38
CA TRP A 330 15.42 20.25 0.90
C TRP A 330 16.08 18.87 1.08
N SER A 331 15.64 17.86 0.32
CA SER A 331 16.23 16.51 0.29
C SER A 331 17.57 16.44 -0.45
N THR A 332 17.90 17.42 -1.29
CA THR A 332 19.17 17.47 -2.05
C THR A 332 20.29 18.24 -1.34
N CYS A 333 19.97 18.98 -0.27
CA CYS A 333 20.98 19.57 0.60
C CYS A 333 21.50 18.51 1.58
N GLU A 334 22.57 17.81 1.22
CA GLU A 334 23.39 17.04 2.17
C GLU A 334 24.09 17.99 3.16
N GLY A 335 23.33 18.52 4.12
CA GLY A 335 23.85 19.26 5.27
C GLY A 335 24.37 20.67 4.96
N CYS A 336 24.05 21.61 5.84
CA CYS A 336 24.49 23.02 5.74
C CYS A 336 26.04 23.17 5.73
N ALA A 337 26.79 22.10 6.05
CA ALA A 337 28.25 22.04 5.96
C ALA A 337 28.83 22.03 4.53
N HIS A 338 28.07 21.63 3.52
CA HIS A 338 28.54 21.68 2.12
C HIS A 338 28.36 23.09 1.53
N CYS A 339 27.22 23.75 1.83
CA CYS A 339 26.97 25.15 1.43
C CYS A 339 27.99 26.13 2.03
N LEU A 340 28.43 25.92 3.27
CA LEU A 340 29.41 26.78 3.94
C LEU A 340 30.88 26.47 3.55
N ARG A 341 31.16 25.32 2.92
CA ARG A 341 32.53 24.98 2.46
C ARG A 341 32.84 25.55 1.09
N GLU A 342 31.86 25.64 0.20
CA GLU A 342 32.08 26.17 -1.16
C GLU A 342 32.22 27.70 -1.20
N THR A 343 31.81 28.42 -0.15
CA THR A 343 32.01 29.87 -0.06
C THR A 343 33.43 30.27 0.36
N LYS A 344 34.31 29.32 0.70
CA LYS A 344 35.75 29.59 0.84
C LYS A 344 36.45 29.57 -0.53
N VAL A 345 36.08 30.52 -1.38
CA VAL A 345 36.90 30.89 -2.54
C VAL A 345 38.17 31.56 -2.02
N ARG A 346 39.33 31.12 -2.54
CA ARG A 346 40.65 31.68 -2.22
C ARG A 346 40.65 33.20 -2.46
N PRO A 347 41.18 34.03 -1.54
CA PRO A 347 41.33 35.45 -1.78
C PRO A 347 42.39 35.66 -2.86
N GLY A 348 41.98 36.18 -4.02
CA GLY A 348 42.90 36.64 -5.06
C GLY A 348 42.53 36.15 -6.44
N LEU A 349 41.48 36.75 -7.03
CA LEU A 349 41.35 37.02 -8.47
C LEU A 349 40.26 38.09 -8.61
N GLY A 350 40.67 39.33 -8.88
CA GLY A 350 39.78 40.50 -8.99
C GLY A 350 38.98 40.52 -10.31
N PRO A 351 37.97 41.40 -10.41
CA PRO A 351 37.02 41.41 -11.51
C PRO A 351 37.63 42.13 -12.73
N ARG A 352 37.98 41.38 -13.78
CA ARG A 352 38.14 41.94 -15.12
C ARG A 352 37.57 41.00 -16.18
N ARG A 353 36.71 41.60 -17.03
CA ARG A 353 36.15 41.12 -18.31
C ARG A 353 34.89 40.25 -18.22
N VAL A 354 33.75 40.91 -18.01
CA VAL A 354 32.52 40.64 -18.80
C VAL A 354 31.87 41.99 -19.10
N ALA A 355 32.48 42.74 -20.02
CA ALA A 355 31.87 43.86 -20.71
C ALA A 355 32.41 43.81 -22.14
N ASN A 356 31.57 43.28 -23.05
CA ASN A 356 31.57 43.45 -24.51
C ASN A 356 30.96 42.21 -25.17
N HIS A 357 29.64 42.21 -25.33
CA HIS A 357 28.94 41.70 -26.53
C HIS A 357 27.42 41.80 -26.37
N VAL A 358 26.86 43.01 -26.48
CA VAL A 358 25.53 43.25 -27.06
C VAL A 358 25.51 44.67 -27.62
N ALA A 359 25.90 44.85 -28.89
CA ALA A 359 25.52 46.00 -29.71
C ALA A 359 25.90 45.74 -31.19
N SER A 360 24.98 46.07 -32.11
CA SER A 360 24.97 45.79 -33.57
C SER A 360 24.61 44.32 -33.87
N VAL A 361 23.54 43.97 -34.58
CA VAL A 361 22.94 44.41 -35.85
C VAL A 361 21.47 43.95 -35.78
N GLY A 362 20.42 44.53 -36.35
CA GLY A 362 20.20 45.58 -37.34
C GLY A 362 18.75 45.41 -37.78
N THR A 363 17.97 46.48 -37.68
CA THR A 363 16.55 46.56 -37.99
C THR A 363 16.33 46.43 -39.52
N ARG A 364 15.40 45.57 -39.96
CA ARG A 364 14.69 45.72 -41.25
C ARG A 364 13.20 45.71 -40.98
N VAL A 365 12.61 46.91 -41.05
CA VAL A 365 11.16 47.12 -41.14
C VAL A 365 10.82 47.21 -42.64
N SER A 366 9.82 46.44 -43.08
CA SER A 366 9.10 46.70 -44.33
C SER A 366 7.69 47.17 -43.93
N VAL A 367 7.36 48.41 -44.33
CA VAL A 367 6.03 49.01 -44.21
C VAL A 367 5.29 48.80 -45.52
N GLN A 368 4.06 48.31 -45.45
CA GLN A 368 3.03 48.51 -46.46
C GLN A 368 1.74 48.87 -45.72
N MET A 369 1.25 50.10 -45.89
CA MET A 369 -0.18 50.39 -45.83
C MET A 369 -0.54 51.46 -46.86
N THR A 370 -1.74 51.28 -47.37
CA THR A 370 -2.37 51.85 -48.55
C THR A 370 -2.79 53.32 -48.40
N LYS A 371 -2.94 53.97 -49.57
CA LYS A 371 -3.45 55.33 -49.81
C LYS A 371 -4.82 55.59 -49.16
N SER A 372 -4.98 56.82 -48.66
CA SER A 372 -6.06 57.77 -48.96
C SER A 372 -5.52 59.18 -48.78
#